data_AF-A0A1S3K9A4-F1
#
_entry.id   AF-A0A1S3K9A4-F1
#
_cell.length_a   1.000
_cell.length_b   1.000
_cell.length_c   1.000
_cell.angle_alpha   90.00
_cell.angle_beta   90.00
_cell.angle_gamma   90.00
#
_symmetry.space_group_name_H-M   'P 1'
#
loop_
_entity.id
_entity.type
_entity.pdbx_description
1 polymer ?
#
loop_
_entity_poly.entity_id
_entity_poly.type
_entity_poly.pdbx_seq_one_letter_code
_entity_poly.pdbx_strand_id
1 'polypeptide(L)'
;MIVDAGTRIDAQRRNCPPPSYTEALQERVKPLEDPEASVVSTETGGTPSELRLTYITGDTLSSGGHGMHWCHIAYWELRQRVGRLFSVFKETVNIFQELPHGDGMCLGVLQRETPASDSVKRTRNKVGIGVTLSKEGDGVWLYNRSEYPVFVNSPTLDPPCVRTLMVHKVLPGYAVKMFDYDLSHLLEQTRRPTSDGPYNPNSIQISFAKGWGPSYSRQFITSCPCWIEVLLNVKR
;
A
#
# COMPACT_ATOMS: atom_id res chain seq x y z
N MET A 1 14.26 9.62 -14.74
CA MET A 1 15.12 8.91 -13.79
C MET A 1 14.28 7.79 -13.18
N ILE A 2 14.82 6.58 -13.01
CA ILE A 2 14.18 5.56 -12.19
C ILE A 2 14.74 5.72 -10.78
N VAL A 3 13.86 5.92 -9.80
CA VAL A 3 14.24 5.95 -8.38
C VAL A 3 13.86 4.61 -7.78
N ASP A 4 14.86 3.81 -7.43
CA ASP A 4 14.67 2.67 -6.53
C ASP A 4 14.50 3.20 -5.11
N ALA A 5 13.40 2.83 -4.45
CA ALA A 5 12.91 3.51 -3.26
C ALA A 5 12.50 2.55 -2.14
N GLY A 6 12.68 3.02 -0.90
CA GLY A 6 12.35 2.31 0.32
C GLY A 6 13.53 1.58 0.96
N THR A 7 13.28 1.04 2.15
CA THR A 7 14.25 0.31 2.97
C THR A 7 13.89 -1.17 2.98
N ARG A 8 14.89 -2.06 2.90
CA ARG A 8 14.68 -3.50 3.05
C ARG A 8 14.28 -3.84 4.47
N ILE A 9 13.19 -4.59 4.63
CA ILE A 9 12.66 -5.06 5.91
C ILE A 9 12.47 -6.58 5.85
N ASP A 10 13.36 -7.28 6.55
CA ASP A 10 13.39 -8.74 6.66
C ASP A 10 12.37 -9.21 7.71
N ALA A 11 11.08 -9.15 7.36
CA ALA A 11 9.99 -9.56 8.23
C ALA A 11 10.05 -11.07 8.54
N GLN A 12 10.46 -11.41 9.77
CA GLN A 12 10.43 -12.79 10.25
C GLN A 12 8.97 -13.26 10.39
N ARG A 13 8.62 -14.33 9.65
CA ARG A 13 7.27 -14.93 9.49
C ARG A 13 6.34 -14.14 8.55
N ARG A 14 6.00 -14.78 7.42
CA ARG A 14 5.20 -14.23 6.29
C ARG A 14 3.75 -13.82 6.62
N ASN A 15 3.28 -14.05 7.84
CA ASN A 15 1.88 -13.95 8.26
C ASN A 15 1.64 -12.97 9.43
N CYS A 16 2.69 -12.36 10.01
CA CYS A 16 2.52 -11.25 10.95
C CYS A 16 2.49 -9.91 10.18
N PRO A 17 1.82 -8.87 10.71
CA PRO A 17 2.22 -7.51 10.36
C PRO A 17 3.70 -7.33 10.77
N PRO A 18 4.52 -6.62 9.97
CA PRO A 18 5.84 -6.19 10.44
C PRO A 18 5.69 -5.22 11.63
N PRO A 19 6.75 -5.00 12.43
CA PRO A 19 6.79 -3.90 13.40
C PRO A 19 6.59 -2.55 12.68
N SER A 20 6.30 -1.48 13.43
CA SER A 20 6.15 -0.13 12.85
C SER A 20 7.36 0.18 11.96
N TYR A 21 7.08 0.63 10.75
CA TYR A 21 8.12 1.00 9.80
C TYR A 21 8.93 2.21 10.31
N THR A 22 8.26 3.09 11.07
CA THR A 22 8.89 4.21 11.79
C THR A 22 9.88 3.72 12.85
N GLU A 23 9.48 2.78 13.70
CA GLU A 23 10.35 2.20 14.75
C GLU A 23 11.52 1.39 14.15
N ALA A 24 11.25 0.55 13.15
CA ALA A 24 12.25 -0.29 12.49
C ALA A 24 13.33 0.52 11.75
N LEU A 25 13.04 1.77 11.38
CA LEU A 25 14.04 2.72 10.88
C LEU A 25 14.86 3.35 12.01
N GLN A 26 14.24 3.72 13.13
CA GLN A 26 14.92 4.30 14.28
C GLN A 26 15.92 3.31 14.92
N GLU A 27 15.57 2.03 15.03
CA GLU A 27 16.50 1.00 15.53
C GLU A 27 17.77 0.90 14.68
N ARG A 28 17.65 1.06 13.36
CA ARG A 28 18.76 0.97 12.41
C ARG A 28 19.68 2.20 12.38
N VAL A 29 19.30 3.28 13.08
CA VAL A 29 20.02 4.57 13.13
C VAL A 29 20.76 4.78 14.48
N LYS A 30 20.56 3.88 15.47
CA LYS A 30 21.30 3.91 16.74
C LYS A 30 22.82 3.70 16.50
N PRO A 31 23.69 4.52 17.09
CA PRO A 31 25.13 4.24 17.14
C PRO A 31 25.43 2.89 17.82
N LEU A 32 26.62 2.35 17.55
CA LEU A 32 27.14 1.18 18.25
C LEU A 32 27.57 1.57 19.66
N GLU A 33 26.92 0.99 20.67
CA GLU A 33 27.39 0.96 22.07
C GLU A 33 27.66 -0.50 22.46
N ASP A 34 28.73 -0.72 23.23
CA ASP A 34 29.21 -2.06 23.57
C ASP A 34 28.37 -2.77 24.66
N PRO A 35 28.38 -4.11 24.72
CA PRO A 35 27.44 -4.88 25.54
C PRO A 35 27.93 -5.17 26.97
N GLU A 36 27.06 -4.99 27.96
CA GLU A 36 27.12 -5.68 29.26
C GLU A 36 25.80 -6.37 29.62
N ALA A 37 25.88 -7.27 30.61
CA ALA A 37 24.92 -8.31 30.99
C ALA A 37 23.46 -7.82 31.23
N SER A 38 22.43 -8.64 31.02
CA SER A 38 22.26 -9.92 31.75
C SER A 38 21.11 -10.79 31.22
N VAL A 39 21.04 -12.05 31.70
CA VAL A 39 20.10 -13.08 31.25
C VAL A 39 19.14 -13.49 32.39
N VAL A 40 17.83 -13.48 32.11
CA VAL A 40 16.80 -14.21 32.87
C VAL A 40 15.81 -14.84 31.86
N SER A 41 15.19 -15.96 32.21
CA SER A 41 14.20 -16.69 31.39
C SER A 41 13.10 -17.30 32.28
N THR A 42 12.11 -17.96 31.65
CA THR A 42 10.93 -18.68 32.22
C THR A 42 9.70 -17.80 32.58
N GLU A 43 8.43 -18.27 32.63
CA GLU A 43 7.59 -19.18 31.78
C GLU A 43 6.07 -19.01 32.20
N THR A 44 4.99 -19.63 31.68
CA THR A 44 4.69 -20.62 30.59
C THR A 44 3.19 -20.60 30.19
N GLY A 45 2.83 -21.12 29.01
CA GLY A 45 1.57 -21.88 28.80
C GLY A 45 0.26 -21.20 28.32
N GLY A 46 -0.47 -21.91 27.43
CA GLY A 46 -1.93 -21.85 27.16
C GLY A 46 -2.53 -20.57 26.53
N THR A 47 -3.59 -20.59 25.72
CA THR A 47 -4.32 -21.64 24.98
C THR A 47 -5.12 -20.93 23.85
N PRO A 48 -5.57 -21.58 22.75
CA PRO A 48 -6.16 -20.87 21.62
C PRO A 48 -7.65 -20.55 21.80
N SER A 49 -8.05 -19.34 21.41
CA SER A 49 -9.47 -18.94 21.29
C SER A 49 -9.82 -18.65 19.83
N GLU A 50 -10.80 -19.38 19.30
CA GLU A 50 -11.52 -18.95 18.11
C GLU A 50 -12.36 -17.69 18.40
N LEU A 51 -12.73 -16.92 17.37
CA LEU A 51 -14.12 -16.87 16.89
C LEU A 51 -14.34 -15.85 15.75
N ARG A 52 -15.17 -16.27 14.78
CA ARG A 52 -16.07 -15.45 13.93
C ARG A 52 -15.49 -14.26 13.14
N LEU A 53 -15.12 -14.59 11.90
CA LEU A 53 -15.16 -13.67 10.77
C LEU A 53 -16.62 -13.31 10.42
N THR A 54 -17.08 -12.10 10.75
CA THR A 54 -18.42 -11.61 10.37
C THR A 54 -18.40 -10.86 9.04
N TYR A 55 -18.79 -11.53 7.96
CA TYR A 55 -19.23 -10.84 6.74
C TYR A 55 -20.57 -10.14 7.02
N ILE A 56 -20.59 -8.81 6.96
CA ILE A 56 -21.83 -8.02 7.03
C ILE A 56 -22.11 -7.46 5.63
N THR A 57 -23.16 -8.00 5.00
CA THR A 57 -23.84 -7.37 3.86
C THR A 57 -24.56 -6.10 4.31
N GLY A 58 -24.84 -5.18 3.39
CA GLY A 58 -25.83 -4.13 3.63
C GLY A 58 -27.20 -4.74 3.97
N ASP A 59 -28.11 -4.04 4.64
CA ASP A 59 -28.28 -2.59 4.63
C ASP A 59 -28.74 -1.98 5.98
N THR A 60 -28.48 -0.67 6.13
CA THR A 60 -29.18 0.37 6.94
C THR A 60 -29.48 0.12 8.45
N LEU A 61 -29.20 1.15 9.27
CA LEU A 61 -29.65 1.36 10.67
C LEU A 61 -29.06 0.45 11.77
N SER A 62 -27.82 0.73 12.15
CA SER A 62 -27.48 0.84 13.58
C SER A 62 -26.42 1.93 13.82
N SER A 63 -26.69 2.86 14.73
CA SER A 63 -25.72 3.89 15.13
C SER A 63 -24.83 3.30 16.22
N GLY A 64 -23.63 2.85 15.85
CA GLY A 64 -22.73 2.17 16.79
C GLY A 64 -21.32 2.00 16.25
N GLY A 65 -20.40 2.88 16.69
CA GLY A 65 -18.96 2.59 16.77
C GLY A 65 -18.17 2.32 15.49
N HIS A 66 -18.77 2.32 14.29
CA HIS A 66 -18.02 2.16 13.04
C HIS A 66 -17.03 3.32 12.86
N GLY A 67 -15.74 3.02 13.04
CA GLY A 67 -14.65 3.96 12.82
C GLY A 67 -14.67 4.53 11.39
N MET A 68 -14.18 5.75 11.23
CA MET A 68 -14.09 6.38 9.91
C MET A 68 -13.00 5.68 9.09
N HIS A 69 -13.34 5.17 7.90
CA HIS A 69 -12.36 4.54 7.02
C HIS A 69 -11.24 5.54 6.68
N TRP A 70 -9.98 5.10 6.70
CA TRP A 70 -8.83 5.99 6.43
C TRP A 70 -8.45 6.04 4.95
N CYS A 71 -8.88 5.06 4.14
CA CYS A 71 -8.83 5.16 2.68
C CYS A 71 -9.91 4.30 1.99
N HIS A 72 -10.07 4.53 0.69
CA HIS A 72 -10.66 3.57 -0.24
C HIS A 72 -9.58 3.05 -1.19
N ILE A 73 -9.56 1.74 -1.45
CA ILE A 73 -8.73 1.11 -2.48
C ILE A 73 -9.60 0.75 -3.67
N ALA A 74 -9.10 1.00 -4.87
CA ALA A 74 -9.84 0.89 -6.11
C ALA A 74 -9.01 0.16 -7.18
N TYR A 75 -9.40 -1.07 -7.54
CA TYR A 75 -8.64 -1.89 -8.50
C TYR A 75 -8.97 -1.53 -9.96
N TRP A 76 -7.95 -1.58 -10.81
CA TRP A 76 -7.99 -1.20 -12.21
C TRP A 76 -7.23 -2.23 -13.07
N GLU A 77 -7.79 -2.55 -14.23
CA GLU A 77 -7.10 -3.30 -15.29
C GLU A 77 -7.07 -2.45 -16.55
N LEU A 78 -5.86 -2.04 -16.99
CA LEU A 78 -5.66 -1.04 -18.04
C LEU A 78 -6.44 0.26 -17.72
N ARG A 79 -7.56 0.51 -18.44
CA ARG A 79 -8.44 1.68 -18.27
C ARG A 79 -9.75 1.36 -17.54
N GLN A 80 -9.99 0.10 -17.16
CA GLN A 80 -11.27 -0.38 -16.68
C GLN A 80 -11.24 -0.58 -15.15
N ARG A 81 -12.24 -0.01 -14.46
CA ARG A 81 -12.51 -0.29 -13.03
C ARG A 81 -12.93 -1.76 -12.89
N VAL A 82 -12.29 -2.48 -11.97
CA VAL A 82 -12.59 -3.90 -11.70
C VAL A 82 -13.01 -4.05 -10.24
N GLY A 83 -14.22 -4.55 -10.01
CA GLY A 83 -14.84 -4.60 -8.69
C GLY A 83 -15.35 -3.24 -8.18
N ARG A 84 -15.84 -3.25 -6.93
CA ARG A 84 -16.26 -2.06 -6.17
C ARG A 84 -15.07 -1.38 -5.47
N LEU A 85 -15.28 -0.17 -4.94
CA LEU A 85 -14.36 0.42 -3.96
C LEU A 85 -14.29 -0.47 -2.70
N PHE A 86 -13.09 -0.59 -2.14
CA PHE A 86 -12.82 -1.32 -0.90
C PHE A 86 -12.46 -0.32 0.20
N SER A 87 -13.38 -0.06 1.12
CA SER A 87 -13.17 0.87 2.26
C SER A 87 -12.29 0.21 3.33
N VAL A 88 -11.25 0.90 3.79
CA VAL A 88 -10.28 0.35 4.76
C VAL A 88 -10.46 0.99 6.13
N PHE A 89 -10.72 0.14 7.14
CA PHE A 89 -11.01 0.56 8.52
C PHE A 89 -9.87 0.21 9.50
N LYS A 90 -9.32 -1.00 9.42
CA LYS A 90 -8.09 -1.38 10.16
C LYS A 90 -6.91 -0.56 9.65
N GLU A 91 -5.96 -0.21 10.52
CA GLU A 91 -4.77 0.58 10.13
C GLU A 91 -3.93 -0.12 9.06
N THR A 92 -3.83 -1.45 9.13
CA THR A 92 -3.13 -2.30 8.15
C THR A 92 -4.11 -3.06 7.25
N VAL A 93 -3.77 -3.18 5.95
CA VAL A 93 -4.52 -3.95 4.96
C VAL A 93 -3.59 -4.63 3.95
N ASN A 94 -3.87 -5.89 3.61
CA ASN A 94 -3.16 -6.59 2.53
C ASN A 94 -3.93 -6.50 1.21
N ILE A 95 -3.22 -6.45 0.08
CA ILE A 95 -3.80 -6.57 -1.26
C ILE A 95 -3.00 -7.65 -2.00
N PHE A 96 -3.67 -8.69 -2.50
CA PHE A 96 -3.06 -9.91 -3.05
C PHE A 96 -3.91 -10.48 -4.19
N GLN A 97 -3.36 -11.37 -5.04
CA GLN A 97 -4.17 -12.06 -6.06
C GLN A 97 -5.15 -13.02 -5.39
N GLU A 98 -4.63 -14.11 -4.83
CA GLU A 98 -5.37 -15.19 -4.17
C GLU A 98 -4.52 -15.76 -3.01
N LEU A 99 -5.13 -15.99 -1.86
CA LEU A 99 -4.50 -16.59 -0.67
C LEU A 99 -5.56 -17.39 0.11
N PRO A 100 -5.32 -18.66 0.49
CA PRO A 100 -6.31 -19.48 1.20
C PRO A 100 -6.81 -18.90 2.54
N HIS A 101 -5.98 -18.09 3.21
CA HIS A 101 -6.28 -17.46 4.50
C HIS A 101 -5.85 -15.97 4.54
N GLY A 102 -5.97 -15.25 3.42
CA GLY A 102 -5.58 -13.84 3.35
C GLY A 102 -6.64 -12.89 3.92
N ASP A 103 -6.30 -12.15 5.00
CA ASP A 103 -7.10 -11.00 5.46
C ASP A 103 -6.76 -9.76 4.63
N GLY A 104 -7.79 -9.12 4.04
CA GLY A 104 -7.65 -7.92 3.20
C GLY A 104 -8.37 -8.02 1.85
N MET A 105 -7.82 -7.35 0.83
CA MET A 105 -8.40 -7.22 -0.50
C MET A 105 -7.85 -8.29 -1.46
N CYS A 106 -8.61 -9.39 -1.59
CA CYS A 106 -8.36 -10.44 -2.59
C CYS A 106 -8.77 -9.94 -3.99
N LEU A 107 -7.80 -9.74 -4.89
CA LEU A 107 -8.05 -9.24 -6.24
C LEU A 107 -8.70 -10.29 -7.14
N GLY A 108 -8.45 -11.59 -6.92
CA GLY A 108 -9.06 -12.69 -7.69
C GLY A 108 -10.59 -12.65 -7.65
N VAL A 109 -11.16 -12.39 -6.47
CA VAL A 109 -12.62 -12.31 -6.24
C VAL A 109 -13.28 -11.13 -6.98
N LEU A 110 -12.51 -10.12 -7.41
CA LEU A 110 -13.04 -8.96 -8.15
C LEU A 110 -13.05 -9.17 -9.67
N GLN A 111 -12.42 -10.24 -10.17
CA GLN A 111 -12.15 -10.43 -11.59
C GLN A 111 -13.37 -11.02 -12.31
N ARG A 112 -13.79 -10.35 -13.40
CA ARG A 112 -14.94 -10.78 -14.20
C ARG A 112 -14.59 -11.97 -15.10
N GLU A 113 -15.61 -12.76 -15.42
CA GLU A 113 -15.57 -13.90 -16.36
C GLU A 113 -15.16 -13.52 -17.79
N THR A 114 -15.32 -12.24 -18.17
CA THR A 114 -14.91 -11.69 -19.47
C THR A 114 -13.41 -11.89 -19.72
N PRO A 115 -12.97 -12.46 -20.86
CA PRO A 115 -11.57 -12.79 -21.11
C PRO A 115 -10.60 -11.61 -20.99
N ALA A 116 -9.83 -11.59 -19.89
CA ALA A 116 -8.74 -10.63 -19.72
C ALA A 116 -7.61 -10.87 -20.74
N SER A 117 -6.92 -9.81 -21.17
CA SER A 117 -5.77 -9.96 -22.07
C SER A 117 -4.62 -10.73 -21.41
N ASP A 118 -3.77 -11.39 -22.20
CA ASP A 118 -2.65 -12.17 -21.65
C ASP A 118 -1.57 -11.28 -21.00
N SER A 119 -1.61 -9.97 -21.21
CA SER A 119 -0.80 -9.01 -20.43
C SER A 119 -1.34 -8.82 -19.01
N VAL A 120 -2.66 -8.86 -18.84
CA VAL A 120 -3.36 -8.75 -17.56
C VAL A 120 -3.22 -10.07 -16.79
N LYS A 121 -3.56 -11.21 -17.41
CA LYS A 121 -3.37 -12.56 -16.80
C LYS A 121 -1.96 -12.76 -16.26
N ARG A 122 -0.92 -12.49 -17.07
CA ARG A 122 0.49 -12.59 -16.65
C ARG A 122 0.91 -11.57 -15.58
N THR A 123 0.13 -10.53 -15.34
CA THR A 123 0.41 -9.52 -14.29
C THR A 123 -0.35 -9.84 -13.00
N ARG A 124 -1.61 -10.31 -13.07
CA ARG A 124 -2.36 -10.92 -11.95
C ARG A 124 -1.53 -11.98 -11.22
N ASN A 125 -0.98 -12.94 -11.96
CA ASN A 125 -0.11 -13.99 -11.43
C ASN A 125 1.16 -13.46 -10.75
N LYS A 126 1.62 -12.24 -11.12
CA LYS A 126 2.80 -11.57 -10.53
C LYS A 126 2.47 -10.69 -9.33
N VAL A 127 1.19 -10.47 -9.01
CA VAL A 127 0.80 -9.91 -7.71
C VAL A 127 1.11 -10.93 -6.62
N GLY A 128 0.69 -12.19 -6.79
CA GLY A 128 0.90 -13.25 -5.80
C GLY A 128 0.39 -12.83 -4.42
N ILE A 129 1.25 -12.91 -3.40
CA ILE A 129 0.93 -12.47 -2.03
C ILE A 129 0.89 -10.93 -1.87
N GLY A 130 1.34 -10.19 -2.89
CA GLY A 130 1.04 -8.77 -3.11
C GLY A 130 1.73 -7.79 -2.17
N VAL A 131 0.98 -6.82 -1.68
CA VAL A 131 1.48 -5.72 -0.83
C VAL A 131 0.75 -5.68 0.51
N THR A 132 1.33 -4.97 1.46
CA THR A 132 0.65 -4.49 2.68
C THR A 132 0.72 -2.98 2.68
N LEU A 133 -0.41 -2.32 2.92
CA LEU A 133 -0.45 -0.91 3.26
C LEU A 133 -0.68 -0.80 4.76
N SER A 134 0.02 0.12 5.42
CA SER A 134 -0.27 0.46 6.82
C SER A 134 -0.34 1.97 6.97
N LYS A 135 -1.41 2.45 7.60
CA LYS A 135 -1.45 3.79 8.18
C LYS A 135 -0.63 3.76 9.47
N GLU A 136 0.28 4.71 9.65
CA GLU A 136 0.94 4.98 10.93
C GLU A 136 0.56 6.39 11.43
N GLY A 137 1.31 6.94 12.39
CA GLY A 137 1.13 8.32 12.85
C GLY A 137 1.66 9.36 11.86
N ASP A 138 2.76 9.03 11.17
CA ASP A 138 3.54 9.97 10.33
C ASP A 138 3.14 9.96 8.84
N GLY A 139 2.21 9.08 8.45
CA GLY A 139 1.83 8.89 7.05
C GLY A 139 1.24 7.51 6.75
N VAL A 140 1.39 7.11 5.49
CA VAL A 140 0.96 5.79 4.98
C VAL A 140 2.13 5.09 4.30
N TRP A 141 2.38 3.87 4.74
CA TRP A 141 3.46 3.02 4.29
C TRP A 141 2.97 1.92 3.36
N LEU A 142 3.83 1.52 2.41
CA LEU A 142 3.66 0.33 1.58
C LEU A 142 4.83 -0.61 1.82
N TYR A 143 4.55 -1.89 2.05
CA TYR A 143 5.53 -2.98 2.07
C TYR A 143 5.24 -3.97 0.94
N ASN A 144 6.24 -4.24 0.10
CA ASN A 144 6.11 -5.17 -1.02
C ASN A 144 6.47 -6.59 -0.60
N ARG A 145 5.45 -7.45 -0.44
CA ARG A 145 5.62 -8.89 -0.14
C ARG A 145 5.67 -9.75 -1.41
N SER A 146 5.37 -9.21 -2.58
CA SER A 146 5.37 -9.94 -3.85
C SER A 146 6.78 -10.18 -4.38
N GLU A 147 6.94 -11.21 -5.21
CA GLU A 147 8.22 -11.56 -5.85
C GLU A 147 8.67 -10.57 -6.96
N TYR A 148 7.88 -9.52 -7.22
CA TYR A 148 8.10 -8.57 -8.30
C TYR A 148 8.11 -7.13 -7.81
N PRO A 149 8.83 -6.20 -8.47
CA PRO A 149 8.76 -4.79 -8.09
C PRO A 149 7.35 -4.22 -8.29
N VAL A 150 6.91 -3.41 -7.33
CA VAL A 150 5.74 -2.54 -7.50
C VAL A 150 6.19 -1.11 -7.76
N PHE A 151 5.33 -0.31 -8.39
CA PHE A 151 5.67 1.00 -8.93
C PHE A 151 4.69 2.02 -8.40
N VAL A 152 5.17 3.09 -7.77
CA VAL A 152 4.36 4.02 -6.97
C VAL A 152 4.53 5.47 -7.47
N ASN A 153 3.42 6.16 -7.71
CA ASN A 153 3.36 7.62 -7.77
C ASN A 153 2.49 8.13 -6.61
N SER A 154 2.93 9.19 -5.95
CA SER A 154 2.23 9.77 -4.80
C SER A 154 2.51 11.27 -4.69
N PRO A 155 1.53 12.09 -4.30
CA PRO A 155 1.67 13.54 -4.12
C PRO A 155 2.82 14.00 -3.21
N THR A 156 3.19 13.19 -2.22
CA THR A 156 4.19 13.58 -1.19
C THR A 156 5.47 12.74 -1.25
N LEU A 157 5.65 11.93 -2.29
CA LEU A 157 6.87 11.13 -2.48
C LEU A 157 7.89 11.85 -3.37
N ASP A 158 7.46 12.91 -4.06
CA ASP A 158 8.27 13.82 -4.87
C ASP A 158 8.60 15.10 -4.10
N PRO A 159 9.82 15.68 -4.24
CA PRO A 159 10.15 16.98 -3.68
C PRO A 159 9.25 18.11 -4.24
N PRO A 160 8.85 19.12 -3.45
CA PRO A 160 7.89 20.17 -3.88
C PRO A 160 8.23 20.98 -5.14
N CYS A 161 9.48 20.92 -5.60
CA CYS A 161 9.95 21.60 -6.82
C CYS A 161 9.77 20.78 -8.11
N VAL A 162 9.46 19.48 -8.03
CA VAL A 162 9.37 18.58 -9.19
C VAL A 162 7.98 18.69 -9.85
N ARG A 163 7.95 19.12 -11.12
CA ARG A 163 6.72 19.20 -11.94
C ARG A 163 6.48 17.98 -12.85
N THR A 164 7.46 17.08 -12.93
CA THR A 164 7.40 15.89 -13.78
C THR A 164 6.90 14.70 -12.96
N LEU A 165 5.89 13.98 -13.46
CA LEU A 165 5.41 12.75 -12.85
C LEU A 165 6.58 11.75 -12.65
N MET A 166 6.87 11.40 -11.39
CA MET A 166 7.86 10.39 -11.04
C MET A 166 7.20 9.09 -10.59
N VAL A 167 7.85 7.96 -10.89
CA VAL A 167 7.37 6.63 -10.49
C VAL A 167 8.49 5.87 -9.82
N HIS A 168 8.34 5.71 -8.51
CA HIS A 168 9.26 5.07 -7.59
C HIS A 168 9.11 3.55 -7.66
N LYS A 169 10.23 2.83 -7.71
CA LYS A 169 10.29 1.37 -7.83
C LYS A 169 10.58 0.76 -6.45
N VAL A 170 9.66 -0.05 -5.93
CA VAL A 170 9.77 -0.70 -4.62
C VAL A 170 10.01 -2.19 -4.84
N LEU A 171 11.18 -2.67 -4.43
CA LEU A 171 11.62 -4.05 -4.63
C LEU A 171 10.92 -5.05 -3.68
N PRO A 172 10.91 -6.36 -4.00
CA PRO A 172 10.48 -7.40 -3.07
C PRO A 172 11.20 -7.32 -1.72
N GLY A 173 10.45 -7.32 -0.62
CA GLY A 173 10.97 -7.19 0.74
C GLY A 173 11.35 -5.76 1.16
N TYR A 174 10.98 -4.74 0.38
CA TYR A 174 11.22 -3.33 0.73
C TYR A 174 9.91 -2.63 1.15
N ALA A 175 10.02 -1.71 2.11
CA ALA A 175 8.95 -0.80 2.51
C ALA A 175 9.31 0.66 2.22
N VAL A 176 8.31 1.49 1.90
CA VAL A 176 8.47 2.93 1.68
C VAL A 176 7.31 3.69 2.31
N LYS A 177 7.57 4.86 2.91
CA LYS A 177 6.50 5.80 3.26
C LYS A 177 5.98 6.42 1.98
N MET A 178 4.91 5.86 1.44
CA MET A 178 4.34 6.31 0.18
C MET A 178 3.51 7.58 0.33
N PHE A 179 3.09 7.95 1.54
CA PHE A 179 2.42 9.22 1.82
C PHE A 179 2.88 9.78 3.16
N ASP A 180 3.08 11.10 3.23
CA ASP A 180 3.54 11.84 4.40
C ASP A 180 2.50 12.92 4.73
N TYR A 181 1.99 12.92 5.96
CA TYR A 181 0.88 13.81 6.33
C TYR A 181 1.31 15.28 6.43
N ASP A 182 2.45 15.56 7.07
CA ASP A 182 2.96 16.92 7.26
C ASP A 182 3.31 17.58 5.91
N LEU A 183 3.93 16.80 5.01
CA LEU A 183 4.24 17.24 3.66
C LEU A 183 2.97 17.43 2.80
N SER A 184 1.90 16.65 3.01
CA SER A 184 0.59 16.92 2.38
C SER A 184 0.06 18.29 2.79
N HIS A 185 0.02 18.58 4.09
CA HIS A 185 -0.45 19.88 4.59
C HIS A 185 0.38 21.05 4.04
N LEU A 186 1.70 20.92 3.97
CA LEU A 186 2.61 21.92 3.39
C LEU A 186 2.40 22.11 1.88
N LEU A 187 2.26 21.01 1.13
CA LEU A 187 2.05 21.04 -0.32
C LEU A 187 0.71 21.65 -0.71
N GLU A 188 -0.30 21.56 0.15
CA GLU A 188 -1.61 22.19 -0.06
C GLU A 188 -1.55 23.70 0.15
N GLN A 189 -0.96 24.17 1.26
CA GLN A 189 -0.81 25.61 1.55
C GLN A 189 0.03 26.34 0.49
N THR A 190 1.00 25.64 -0.12
CA THR A 190 1.88 26.19 -1.14
C THR A 190 1.38 25.99 -2.58
N ARG A 191 0.28 25.25 -2.80
CA ARG A 191 -0.20 24.89 -4.14
C ARG A 191 -0.83 26.08 -4.85
N ARG A 192 -0.25 26.47 -5.99
CA ARG A 192 -0.94 27.32 -6.98
C ARG A 192 -1.80 26.43 -7.87
N PRO A 193 -3.01 26.88 -8.30
CA PRO A 193 -3.82 26.14 -9.26
C PRO A 193 -3.07 26.01 -10.60
N THR A 194 -2.75 24.79 -10.99
CA THR A 194 -2.06 24.44 -12.23
C THR A 194 -3.04 24.17 -13.36
N SER A 195 -2.62 24.44 -14.61
CA SER A 195 -3.47 24.26 -15.80
C SER A 195 -3.74 22.79 -16.15
N ASP A 196 -3.03 21.84 -15.55
CA ASP A 196 -2.99 20.42 -15.92
C ASP A 196 -4.21 19.59 -15.47
N GLY A 197 -5.36 20.24 -15.24
CA GLY A 197 -6.63 19.59 -14.94
C GLY A 197 -6.81 19.15 -13.47
N PRO A 198 -7.87 18.36 -13.19
CA PRO A 198 -8.24 17.97 -11.83
C PRO A 198 -7.29 16.92 -11.25
N TYR A 199 -6.33 17.39 -10.45
CA TYR A 199 -5.42 16.56 -9.66
C TYR A 199 -5.98 16.29 -8.26
N ASN A 200 -5.90 15.05 -7.78
CA ASN A 200 -6.32 14.68 -6.42
C ASN A 200 -5.09 14.55 -5.48
N PRO A 201 -4.87 15.47 -4.52
CA PRO A 201 -3.74 15.43 -3.58
C PRO A 201 -3.83 14.29 -2.55
N ASN A 202 -4.94 13.56 -2.50
CA ASN A 202 -5.11 12.38 -1.64
C ASN A 202 -5.07 11.05 -2.42
N SER A 203 -4.78 11.06 -3.73
CA SER A 203 -4.73 9.83 -4.55
C SER A 203 -3.29 9.32 -4.71
N ILE A 204 -3.06 8.06 -4.36
CA ILE A 204 -1.80 7.34 -4.56
C ILE A 204 -2.02 6.24 -5.60
N GLN A 205 -1.09 6.10 -6.52
CA GLN A 205 -1.20 5.20 -7.67
C GLN A 205 -0.11 4.11 -7.61
N ILE A 206 -0.51 2.84 -7.60
CA ILE A 206 0.39 1.69 -7.44
C ILE A 206 0.16 0.67 -8.55
N SER A 207 1.17 0.38 -9.36
CA SER A 207 1.13 -0.65 -10.40
C SER A 207 1.99 -1.87 -10.08
N PHE A 208 1.47 -3.06 -10.35
CA PHE A 208 2.15 -4.33 -10.09
C PHE A 208 3.03 -4.75 -11.28
N ALA A 209 4.31 -5.05 -11.03
CA ALA A 209 5.27 -5.60 -11.99
C ALA A 209 5.53 -4.79 -13.29
N LYS A 210 4.96 -3.57 -13.41
CA LYS A 210 5.08 -2.68 -14.58
C LYS A 210 5.11 -1.20 -14.16
N GLY A 211 6.24 -0.53 -14.35
CA GLY A 211 6.36 0.92 -14.23
C GLY A 211 5.77 1.68 -15.42
N TRP A 212 5.53 2.97 -15.21
CA TRP A 212 5.06 3.92 -16.24
C TRP A 212 5.70 5.30 -16.05
N GLY A 213 5.46 6.21 -16.98
CA GLY A 213 6.03 7.56 -17.00
C GLY A 213 7.32 7.65 -17.82
N PRO A 214 8.01 8.81 -17.84
CA PRO A 214 9.03 9.15 -18.84
C PRO A 214 10.30 8.28 -18.87
N SER A 215 10.47 7.34 -17.93
CA SER A 215 11.60 6.38 -17.90
C SER A 215 11.19 4.94 -18.17
N TYR A 216 9.99 4.73 -18.71
CA TYR A 216 9.41 3.44 -19.06
C TYR A 216 8.72 3.51 -20.43
N SER A 217 8.42 2.36 -21.04
CA SER A 217 7.71 2.31 -22.33
C SER A 217 6.22 2.65 -22.23
N ARG A 218 5.62 2.56 -21.03
CA ARG A 218 4.24 2.97 -20.76
C ARG A 218 4.26 4.40 -20.24
N GLN A 219 3.61 5.36 -20.90
CA GLN A 219 3.61 6.75 -20.41
C GLN A 219 2.57 7.02 -19.32
N PHE A 220 1.45 6.28 -19.32
CA PHE A 220 0.35 6.48 -18.39
C PHE A 220 0.05 5.20 -17.59
N ILE A 221 -0.34 5.33 -16.31
CA ILE A 221 -0.72 4.17 -15.48
C ILE A 221 -1.90 3.39 -16.07
N THR A 222 -2.79 4.06 -16.81
CA THR A 222 -3.92 3.44 -17.51
C THR A 222 -3.49 2.54 -18.68
N SER A 223 -2.17 2.45 -18.94
CA SER A 223 -1.54 1.48 -19.83
C SER A 223 -0.91 0.30 -19.08
N CYS A 224 -0.88 0.29 -17.75
CA CYS A 224 -0.41 -0.82 -16.95
C CYS A 224 -1.48 -1.92 -16.82
N PRO A 225 -1.13 -3.22 -16.90
CA PRO A 225 -2.15 -4.27 -16.97
C PRO A 225 -2.97 -4.42 -15.68
N CYS A 226 -2.33 -4.26 -14.51
CA CYS A 226 -2.98 -4.32 -13.20
C CYS A 226 -2.42 -3.20 -12.31
N TRP A 227 -3.30 -2.41 -11.70
CA TRP A 227 -2.94 -1.36 -10.76
C TRP A 227 -4.06 -1.09 -9.75
N ILE A 228 -3.70 -0.50 -8.61
CA ILE A 228 -4.66 0.04 -7.63
C ILE A 228 -4.46 1.55 -7.50
N GLU A 229 -5.56 2.21 -7.16
CA GLU A 229 -5.60 3.59 -6.72
C GLU A 229 -6.05 3.61 -5.26
N VAL A 230 -5.32 4.32 -4.41
CA VAL A 230 -5.60 4.46 -2.98
C VAL A 230 -6.00 5.90 -2.71
N LEU A 231 -7.25 6.11 -2.32
CA LEU A 231 -7.85 7.41 -2.08
C LEU A 231 -7.90 7.66 -0.57
N LEU A 232 -6.98 8.48 -0.05
CA LEU A 232 -6.87 8.74 1.38
C LEU A 232 -7.98 9.68 1.90
N ASN A 233 -8.54 9.31 3.04
CA ASN A 233 -9.46 10.12 3.83
C ASN A 233 -8.67 10.94 4.87
N VAL A 234 -7.80 11.82 4.39
CA VAL A 234 -7.02 12.73 5.23
C VAL A 234 -7.98 13.75 5.84
N LYS A 235 -8.17 13.70 7.16
CA LYS A 235 -8.80 14.81 7.90
C LYS A 235 -7.83 15.99 7.92
N ARG A 236 -8.36 17.19 7.72
CA ARG A 236 -7.65 18.47 7.67
C ARG A 236 -8.38 19.47 8.55
#